data_AF-A0A812DE97-F1
#
_entry.id   AF-A0A812DE97-F1
#
_cell.length_a   1.000
_cell.length_b   1.000
_cell.length_c   1.000
_cell.angle_alpha   90.00
_cell.angle_beta   90.00
_cell.angle_gamma   90.00
#
_symmetry.space_group_name_H-M   'P 1'
#
loop_
_entity.id
_entity.type
_entity.pdbx_description
1 polymer ?
#
loop_
_entity_poly.entity_id
_entity_poly.type
_entity_poly.pdbx_seq_one_letter_code
_entity_poly.pdbx_strand_id
1 'polypeptide(L)'
;MSIWLNLTAFTVQSRRKDVSQHDNARSHVERRVVECIANNGWELLPYPSYSPTEAPTDDHVNRSLKNWQVNNVYANLDNLVADFKAGIFSKNRDVFARGIDRLRSKWEAVIEVPYITLSICLSICIFIYLSISVYSYLSIYENFSDLIVFPIYLSIYLSIY
;
A
#
# COMPACT_ATOMS: atom_id res chain seq x y z
N MET A 1 31.41 34.45 34.85
CA MET A 1 32.06 34.87 33.60
C MET A 1 32.05 33.68 32.67
N SER A 2 31.32 33.83 31.57
CA SER A 2 30.96 32.83 30.55
C SER A 2 32.17 32.21 29.88
N ILE A 3 32.01 31.01 29.29
CA ILE A 3 32.14 30.75 27.84
C ILE A 3 31.56 29.35 27.56
N TRP A 4 30.43 29.38 26.86
CA TRP A 4 29.91 28.29 26.04
C TRP A 4 30.79 28.11 24.81
N LEU A 5 30.81 26.88 24.27
CA LEU A 5 31.16 26.43 22.91
C LEU A 5 32.37 25.49 22.86
N ASN A 6 32.06 24.19 22.84
CA ASN A 6 32.65 23.25 21.89
C ASN A 6 31.71 22.03 21.78
N LEU A 7 30.48 22.31 21.36
CA LEU A 7 29.60 21.33 20.72
C LEU A 7 29.66 21.60 19.22
N THR A 8 30.59 20.96 18.52
CA THR A 8 30.52 20.58 17.09
C THR A 8 31.91 20.12 16.62
N ALA A 9 32.06 18.81 16.36
CA ALA A 9 32.95 18.23 15.33
C ALA A 9 33.18 16.72 15.51
N PHE A 10 32.45 16.01 16.38
CA PHE A 10 32.12 14.62 16.04
C PHE A 10 30.91 14.67 15.11
N THR A 11 31.17 14.97 13.84
CA THR A 11 30.27 14.54 12.77
C THR A 11 30.22 13.03 12.87
N VAL A 12 29.22 12.50 13.60
CA VAL A 12 28.71 11.17 13.32
C VAL A 12 28.21 11.27 11.89
N GLN A 13 29.10 10.97 10.94
CA GLN A 13 28.71 10.66 9.59
C GLN A 13 27.89 9.39 9.72
N SER A 14 26.58 9.54 9.94
CA SER A 14 25.68 8.41 9.97
C SER A 14 25.84 7.74 8.62
N ARG A 15 26.48 6.57 8.60
CA ARG A 15 26.44 5.74 7.41
C ARG A 15 24.96 5.52 7.13
N ARG A 16 24.50 5.94 5.95
CA ARG A 16 23.14 5.62 5.52
C ARG A 16 23.02 4.10 5.61
N LYS A 17 22.11 3.63 6.45
CA LYS A 17 21.85 2.21 6.60
C LYS A 17 21.11 1.77 5.34
N ASP A 18 21.64 0.77 4.66
CA ASP A 18 20.97 0.22 3.48
C ASP A 18 19.69 -0.48 3.93
N VAL A 19 18.63 -0.27 3.16
CA VAL A 19 17.29 -0.76 3.48
C VAL A 19 16.90 -1.81 2.45
N SER A 20 16.47 -2.97 2.93
CA SER A 20 15.97 -4.07 2.12
C SER A 20 14.44 -4.11 2.19
N GLN A 21 13.81 -4.17 1.02
CA GLN A 21 12.36 -4.36 0.87
C GLN A 21 12.13 -5.57 -0.03
N HIS A 22 11.47 -6.60 0.50
CA HIS A 22 11.05 -7.78 -0.24
C HIS A 22 9.75 -8.32 0.34
N ASP A 23 9.08 -9.23 -0.37
CA ASP A 23 7.84 -9.84 0.10
C ASP A 23 8.10 -10.90 1.21
N ASN A 24 7.00 -11.42 1.76
CA ASN A 24 7.04 -12.42 2.83
C ASN A 24 7.05 -13.86 2.27
N ALA A 25 7.56 -14.10 1.06
CA ALA A 25 7.65 -15.47 0.57
C ALA A 25 8.47 -16.33 1.54
N ARG A 26 8.13 -17.61 1.67
CA ARG A 26 8.72 -18.50 2.68
C ARG A 26 10.26 -18.52 2.65
N SER A 27 10.85 -18.44 1.47
CA SER A 27 12.30 -18.36 1.27
C SER A 27 12.92 -17.06 1.78
N HIS A 28 12.17 -15.94 1.75
CA HIS A 28 12.66 -14.63 2.17
C HIS A 28 12.55 -14.39 3.68
N VAL A 29 11.63 -15.09 4.36
CA VAL A 29 11.48 -15.05 5.83
C VAL A 29 12.22 -16.17 6.54
N GLU A 30 12.94 -17.02 5.80
CA GLU A 30 13.75 -18.06 6.39
C GLU A 30 14.86 -17.46 7.27
N ARG A 31 15.09 -18.06 8.44
CA ARG A 31 16.09 -17.60 9.42
C ARG A 31 17.44 -17.26 8.78
N ARG A 32 17.93 -18.12 7.87
CA ARG A 32 19.22 -17.92 7.19
C ARG A 32 19.26 -16.64 6.36
N VAL A 33 18.15 -16.26 5.73
CA VAL A 33 18.06 -15.04 4.93
C VAL A 33 18.00 -13.81 5.82
N VAL A 34 17.18 -13.84 6.89
CA VAL A 34 17.10 -12.75 7.87
C VAL A 34 18.46 -12.51 8.56
N GLU A 35 19.16 -13.58 8.93
CA GLU A 35 20.52 -13.50 9.48
C GLU A 35 21.51 -12.90 8.47
N CYS A 36 21.41 -13.27 7.20
CA CYS A 36 22.25 -12.70 6.13
C CYS A 36 22.03 -11.19 5.97
N ILE A 37 20.76 -10.74 5.96
CA ILE A 37 20.39 -9.32 5.89
C ILE A 37 20.98 -8.56 7.09
N ALA A 38 20.82 -9.10 8.30
CA ALA A 38 21.35 -8.48 9.51
C ALA A 38 22.89 -8.43 9.51
N ASN A 39 23.56 -9.51 9.09
CA ASN A 39 25.02 -9.60 9.00
C ASN A 39 25.60 -8.61 7.98
N ASN A 40 24.86 -8.30 6.92
CA ASN A 40 25.22 -7.28 5.94
C ASN A 40 24.94 -5.84 6.45
N GLY A 41 24.36 -5.68 7.64
CA GLY A 41 24.01 -4.39 8.22
C GLY A 41 22.77 -3.75 7.58
N TRP A 42 21.97 -4.51 6.84
CA TRP A 42 20.78 -4.01 6.17
C TRP A 42 19.59 -3.96 7.11
N GLU A 43 18.77 -2.93 6.99
CA GLU A 43 17.48 -2.85 7.66
C GLU A 43 16.41 -3.53 6.82
N LEU A 44 15.68 -4.47 7.40
CA LEU A 44 14.52 -5.06 6.73
C LEU A 44 13.28 -4.19 6.97
N LEU A 45 12.67 -3.68 5.89
CA LEU A 45 11.39 -2.99 5.99
C LEU A 45 10.26 -3.99 6.28
N PRO A 46 9.31 -3.64 7.17
CA PRO A 46 8.11 -4.46 7.36
C PRO A 46 7.29 -4.50 6.06
N TYR A 47 6.84 -5.69 5.68
CA TYR A 47 6.01 -5.91 4.49
C TYR A 47 4.69 -6.59 4.89
N PRO A 48 3.52 -6.08 4.44
CA PRO A 48 2.25 -6.72 4.75
C PRO A 48 2.09 -8.04 3.98
N SER A 49 1.42 -9.00 4.61
CA SER A 49 1.10 -10.27 3.96
C SER A 49 0.20 -10.05 2.74
N TYR A 50 0.56 -10.66 1.59
CA TYR A 50 -0.22 -10.62 0.34
C TYR A 50 -0.50 -9.23 -0.23
N SER A 51 0.52 -8.38 -0.38
CA SER A 51 0.39 -7.12 -1.14
C SER A 51 1.27 -7.06 -2.39
N PRO A 52 0.89 -7.74 -3.50
CA PRO A 52 1.69 -7.77 -4.74
C PRO A 52 1.88 -6.39 -5.39
N THR A 53 1.00 -5.44 -5.08
CA THR A 53 1.03 -4.09 -5.65
C THR A 53 2.01 -3.14 -4.95
N GLU A 54 2.63 -3.56 -3.85
CA GLU A 54 3.47 -2.71 -3.01
C GLU A 54 4.98 -2.81 -3.30
N ALA A 55 5.44 -3.87 -3.97
CA ALA A 55 6.85 -3.97 -4.33
C ALA A 55 7.18 -3.09 -5.56
N PRO A 56 8.15 -2.15 -5.46
CA PRO A 56 8.60 -1.34 -6.59
C PRO A 56 9.07 -2.20 -7.77
N THR A 57 9.69 -3.34 -7.48
CA THR A 57 10.15 -4.30 -8.48
C THR A 57 9.00 -4.85 -9.30
N ASP A 58 7.91 -5.27 -8.66
CA ASP A 58 6.77 -5.90 -9.35
C ASP A 58 5.98 -4.90 -10.19
N ASP A 59 5.73 -3.72 -9.64
CA ASP A 59 4.91 -2.73 -10.31
C ASP A 59 5.64 -1.96 -11.40
N HIS A 60 6.93 -1.70 -11.22
CA HIS A 60 7.67 -0.82 -12.12
C HIS A 60 8.59 -1.59 -13.06
N VAL A 61 9.57 -2.30 -12.48
CA VAL A 61 10.62 -3.00 -13.26
C VAL A 61 10.02 -4.19 -13.99
N ASN A 62 9.34 -5.09 -13.29
CA ASN A 62 8.74 -6.29 -13.86
C ASN A 62 7.63 -5.95 -14.85
N ARG A 63 6.80 -4.94 -14.58
CA ARG A 63 5.82 -4.43 -15.55
C ARG A 63 6.49 -3.93 -16.83
N SER A 64 7.56 -3.14 -16.69
CA SER A 64 8.28 -2.61 -17.85
C SER A 64 8.95 -3.73 -18.68
N LEU A 65 9.49 -4.75 -18.01
CA LEU A 65 10.10 -5.91 -18.68
C LEU A 65 9.05 -6.80 -19.34
N LYS A 66 7.91 -7.03 -18.68
CA LYS A 66 6.77 -7.71 -19.30
C LYS A 66 6.40 -7.02 -20.61
N ASN A 67 6.25 -5.71 -20.59
CA ASN A 67 5.95 -4.92 -21.79
C ASN A 67 7.04 -5.00 -22.87
N TRP A 68 8.31 -5.02 -22.48
CA TRP A 68 9.44 -5.23 -23.42
C TRP A 68 9.36 -6.58 -24.13
N GLN A 69 8.95 -7.61 -23.40
CA GLN A 69 8.92 -9.00 -23.88
C GLN A 69 7.59 -9.37 -24.54
N VAL A 70 6.61 -8.45 -24.60
CA VAL A 70 5.32 -8.71 -25.24
C VAL A 70 5.53 -9.12 -26.70
N ASN A 71 4.87 -10.20 -27.11
CA ASN A 71 4.92 -10.80 -28.45
C ASN A 71 6.27 -11.43 -28.86
N ASN A 72 7.24 -11.54 -27.95
CA ASN A 72 8.47 -12.28 -28.23
C ASN A 72 8.29 -13.77 -27.96
N VAL A 73 8.79 -14.60 -28.88
CA VAL A 73 8.94 -16.05 -28.70
C VAL A 73 10.44 -16.37 -28.73
N TYR A 74 10.93 -17.03 -27.69
CA TYR A 74 12.34 -17.35 -27.57
C TYR A 74 12.58 -18.81 -27.92
N ALA A 75 13.54 -19.07 -28.81
CA ALA A 75 13.90 -20.41 -29.23
C ALA A 75 14.59 -21.22 -28.12
N ASN A 76 15.27 -20.55 -27.18
CA ASN A 76 15.97 -21.17 -26.05
C ASN A 76 16.14 -20.17 -24.90
N LEU A 77 16.65 -20.68 -23.76
CA LEU A 77 16.88 -19.90 -22.55
C LEU A 77 17.94 -18.81 -22.75
N ASP A 78 18.99 -19.07 -23.53
CA ASP A 78 20.07 -18.10 -23.74
C ASP A 78 19.57 -16.84 -24.45
N ASN A 79 18.73 -17.01 -25.46
CA ASN A 79 18.07 -15.92 -26.17
C ASN A 79 17.15 -15.11 -25.24
N LEU A 80 16.40 -15.80 -24.38
CA LEU A 80 15.56 -15.14 -23.36
C LEU A 80 16.40 -14.34 -22.37
N VAL A 81 17.49 -14.90 -21.86
CA VAL A 81 18.37 -14.25 -20.88
C VAL A 81 19.07 -13.05 -21.52
N ALA A 82 19.51 -13.17 -22.78
CA ALA A 82 20.13 -12.07 -23.52
C ALA A 82 19.16 -10.91 -23.73
N ASP A 83 17.93 -11.19 -24.18
CA ASP A 83 16.89 -10.16 -24.35
C ASP A 83 16.49 -9.52 -23.02
N PHE A 84 16.31 -10.33 -21.97
CA PHE A 84 16.02 -9.81 -20.62
C PHE A 84 17.10 -8.86 -20.13
N LYS A 85 18.38 -9.22 -20.31
CA LYS A 85 19.52 -8.34 -19.97
C LYS A 85 19.47 -7.05 -20.78
N ALA A 86 19.22 -7.12 -22.08
CA ALA A 86 19.05 -5.93 -22.91
C ALA A 86 17.88 -5.05 -22.42
N GLY A 87 16.77 -5.67 -22.02
CA GLY A 87 15.61 -5.01 -21.42
C GLY A 87 15.95 -4.24 -20.14
N ILE A 88 16.78 -4.81 -19.27
CA ILE A 88 17.29 -4.13 -18.06
C ILE A 88 18.27 -3.00 -18.42
N PHE A 89 19.27 -3.28 -19.25
CA PHE A 89 20.32 -2.30 -19.59
C PHE A 89 19.83 -1.14 -20.44
N SER A 90 18.70 -1.29 -21.13
CA SER A 90 18.05 -0.18 -21.81
C SER A 90 17.40 0.85 -20.86
N LYS A 91 17.23 0.52 -19.56
CA LYS A 91 16.63 1.42 -18.58
C LYS A 91 17.67 2.34 -17.97
N ASN A 92 17.34 3.62 -17.91
CA ASN A 92 18.18 4.62 -17.24
C ASN A 92 17.90 4.67 -15.73
N ARG A 93 18.72 5.43 -15.00
CA ARG A 93 18.58 5.62 -13.55
C ARG A 93 17.20 6.17 -13.15
N ASP A 94 16.63 7.04 -13.97
CA ASP A 94 15.37 7.72 -13.67
C ASP A 94 14.18 6.75 -13.66
N VAL A 95 14.23 5.67 -14.44
CA VAL A 95 13.23 4.60 -14.38
C VAL A 95 13.22 4.00 -12.98
N PHE A 96 14.38 3.60 -12.46
CA PHE A 96 14.46 3.03 -11.11
C PHE A 96 14.07 4.04 -10.03
N ALA A 97 14.52 5.30 -10.15
CA ALA A 97 14.16 6.36 -9.21
C ALA A 97 12.64 6.58 -9.13
N ARG A 98 11.97 6.70 -10.29
CA ARG A 98 10.50 6.83 -10.34
C ARG A 98 9.77 5.65 -9.71
N GLY A 99 10.30 4.44 -9.86
CA GLY A 99 9.74 3.25 -9.21
C GLY A 99 9.76 3.36 -7.68
N ILE A 100 10.87 3.86 -7.12
CA ILE A 100 11.02 4.10 -5.68
C ILE A 100 10.15 5.28 -5.22
N ASP A 101 10.12 6.39 -5.96
CA ASP A 101 9.35 7.58 -5.58
C ASP A 101 7.84 7.29 -5.50
N ARG A 102 7.33 6.41 -6.37
CA ARG A 102 5.92 5.96 -6.36
C ARG A 102 5.53 5.15 -5.12
N LEU A 103 6.50 4.64 -4.36
CA LEU A 103 6.22 3.83 -3.18
C LEU A 103 5.45 4.64 -2.12
N ARG A 104 5.79 5.93 -1.96
CA ARG A 104 5.10 6.83 -1.03
C ARG A 104 3.61 6.91 -1.33
N SER A 105 3.25 7.25 -2.57
CA SER A 105 1.84 7.39 -2.97
C SER A 105 1.06 6.08 -2.83
N LYS A 106 1.74 4.94 -2.99
CA LYS A 106 1.11 3.63 -2.82
C LYS A 106 0.84 3.32 -1.36
N TRP A 107 1.79 3.60 -0.49
CA TRP A 107 1.59 3.44 0.95
C TRP A 107 0.49 4.36 1.47
N GLU A 108 0.43 5.60 1.00
CA GLU A 108 -0.67 6.53 1.30
C GLU A 108 -2.03 5.92 0.88
N ALA A 109 -2.15 5.40 -0.35
CA ALA A 109 -3.37 4.75 -0.80
C ALA A 109 -3.76 3.50 0.01
N VAL A 110 -2.79 2.67 0.40
CA VAL A 110 -3.04 1.47 1.23
C VAL A 110 -3.56 1.84 2.61
N ILE A 111 -3.10 2.97 3.15
CA ILE A 111 -3.56 3.49 4.44
C ILE A 111 -4.95 4.11 4.27
N GLU A 112 -5.18 4.97 3.28
CA GLU A 112 -6.43 5.71 3.09
C GLU A 112 -7.64 4.83 2.78
N VAL A 113 -7.50 3.80 1.93
CA VAL A 113 -8.61 2.93 1.51
C VAL A 113 -9.36 2.31 2.69
N PRO A 114 -8.72 1.58 3.64
CA PRO A 114 -9.42 1.00 4.76
C PRO A 114 -10.04 2.04 5.71
N TYR A 115 -9.41 3.21 5.91
CA TYR A 115 -10.01 4.28 6.72
C TYR A 115 -11.29 4.84 6.07
N ILE A 116 -11.26 5.08 4.77
CA ILE A 116 -12.42 5.56 4.02
C ILE A 116 -13.54 4.51 4.03
N THR A 117 -13.22 3.23 3.76
CA THR A 117 -14.20 2.15 3.79
C THR A 117 -14.82 1.98 5.18
N LEU A 118 -14.01 1.95 6.24
CA LEU A 118 -14.51 1.84 7.62
C LEU A 118 -15.35 3.06 8.00
N SER A 119 -14.92 4.27 7.64
CA SER A 119 -15.65 5.50 7.93
C SER A 119 -17.01 5.55 7.23
N ILE A 120 -17.07 5.18 5.95
CA ILE A 120 -18.31 5.12 5.17
C ILE A 120 -19.23 4.05 5.77
N CYS A 121 -18.73 2.84 6.02
CA CYS A 121 -19.50 1.77 6.64
C CYS A 121 -20.06 2.18 8.02
N LEU A 122 -19.24 2.79 8.88
CA LEU A 122 -19.68 3.23 10.20
C LEU A 122 -20.76 4.31 10.11
N SER A 123 -20.59 5.28 9.20
CA SER A 123 -21.57 6.34 8.97
C SER A 123 -22.91 5.79 8.46
N ILE A 124 -22.87 4.85 7.52
CA ILE A 124 -24.06 4.17 7.00
C ILE A 124 -24.74 3.35 8.12
N CYS A 125 -23.98 2.60 8.91
CA CYS A 125 -24.52 1.81 10.02
C CYS A 125 -25.19 2.69 11.09
N ILE A 126 -24.56 3.81 11.47
CA ILE A 126 -25.13 4.74 12.44
C ILE A 126 -26.42 5.37 11.90
N PHE A 127 -26.43 5.78 10.63
CA PHE A 127 -27.61 6.35 9.99
C PHE A 127 -28.78 5.37 9.99
N ILE A 128 -28.55 4.14 9.53
CA ILE A 128 -29.57 3.07 9.52
C ILE A 128 -30.09 2.80 10.93
N TYR A 129 -29.21 2.68 11.93
CA TYR A 129 -29.60 2.43 13.31
C TYR A 129 -30.49 3.54 13.87
N LEU A 130 -30.10 4.80 13.67
CA LEU A 130 -30.89 5.96 14.11
C LEU A 130 -32.24 6.02 13.39
N SER A 131 -32.29 5.77 12.08
CA SER A 131 -33.55 5.74 11.32
C SER A 131 -34.51 4.66 11.84
N ILE A 132 -34.01 3.44 12.11
CA ILE A 132 -34.82 2.34 12.65
C ILE A 132 -35.27 2.66 14.09
N SER A 133 -34.36 3.14 14.93
CA SER A 133 -34.67 3.48 16.33
C SER A 133 -35.73 4.59 16.44
N VAL A 134 -35.63 5.62 15.59
CA VAL A 134 -36.61 6.71 15.52
C VAL A 134 -37.96 6.19 15.02
N TYR A 135 -37.98 5.32 14.01
CA TYR A 135 -39.21 4.68 13.53
C TYR A 135 -39.88 3.84 14.62
N SER A 136 -39.13 2.95 15.29
CA SER A 136 -39.67 2.12 16.37
C SER A 136 -40.21 2.96 17.51
N TYR A 137 -39.55 4.06 17.87
CA TYR A 137 -40.04 4.99 18.89
C TYR A 137 -41.35 5.66 18.46
N LEU A 138 -41.39 6.29 17.27
CA LEU A 138 -42.58 6.98 16.77
C LEU A 138 -43.78 6.05 16.59
N SER A 139 -43.56 4.82 16.10
CA SER A 139 -44.60 3.80 15.93
C SER A 139 -45.23 3.35 17.24
N ILE A 140 -44.53 3.46 18.37
CA ILE A 140 -45.05 3.07 19.69
C ILE A 140 -45.85 4.20 20.33
N TYR A 141 -45.41 5.45 20.14
CA TYR A 141 -45.99 6.61 20.83
C TYR A 141 -47.07 7.33 20.04
N GLU A 142 -47.10 7.20 18.71
CA GLU A 142 -48.11 7.86 17.91
C GLU A 142 -48.73 6.92 16.84
N ASN A 143 -50.04 7.01 16.63
CA ASN A 143 -50.81 6.17 15.70
C ASN A 143 -50.69 6.75 14.26
N PHE A 144 -49.54 6.53 13.61
CA PHE A 144 -49.18 7.21 12.34
C PHE A 144 -49.34 6.34 11.09
N SER A 145 -49.85 6.98 10.03
CA SER A 145 -50.21 6.42 8.73
C SER A 145 -49.02 6.27 7.76
N ASP A 146 -49.23 5.50 6.68
CA ASP A 146 -48.28 5.11 5.62
C ASP A 146 -47.44 6.24 4.96
N LEU A 147 -47.72 7.50 5.27
CA LEU A 147 -47.12 8.69 4.67
C LEU A 147 -45.65 8.93 5.08
N ILE A 148 -45.18 8.33 6.19
CA ILE A 148 -43.79 8.45 6.68
C ILE A 148 -42.89 7.28 6.22
N VAL A 149 -43.48 6.19 5.71
CA VAL A 149 -42.74 4.99 5.24
C VAL A 149 -41.89 5.32 4.01
N PHE A 150 -42.40 6.16 3.11
CA PHE A 150 -41.76 6.54 1.85
C PHE A 150 -40.43 7.30 2.02
N PRO A 151 -40.32 8.36 2.86
CA PRO A 151 -39.06 9.09 3.05
C PRO A 151 -37.98 8.25 3.74
N ILE A 152 -38.34 7.29 4.60
CA ILE A 152 -37.37 6.38 5.24
C ILE A 152 -36.82 5.39 4.21
N TYR A 153 -37.70 4.76 3.41
CA TYR A 153 -37.30 3.86 2.33
C TYR A 153 -36.44 4.58 1.28
N LEU A 154 -36.77 5.84 0.97
CA LEU A 154 -35.98 6.69 0.07
C LEU A 154 -34.62 7.06 0.68
N SER A 155 -34.54 7.33 1.99
CA SER A 155 -33.26 7.61 2.66
C SER A 155 -32.34 6.38 2.71
N ILE A 156 -32.91 5.18 2.90
CA ILE A 156 -32.19 3.91 2.85
C ILE A 156 -31.74 3.62 1.41
N TYR A 157 -32.61 3.84 0.42
CA TYR A 157 -32.27 3.66 -1.00
C TYR A 157 -31.16 4.61 -1.47
N LEU A 158 -31.19 5.88 -1.04
CA LEU A 158 -30.18 6.90 -1.37
C LEU A 158 -28.88 6.77 -0.56
N SER A 159 -28.83 5.97 0.50
CA SER A 159 -27.59 5.71 1.26
C SER A 159 -26.85 4.46 0.80
N ILE A 160 -27.45 3.67 -0.11
CA ILE A 160 -26.88 2.45 -0.71
C ILE A 160 -26.29 2.72 -2.11
N TYR A 161 -26.69 3.81 -2.77
CA TYR A 161 -26.23 4.24 -4.10
C TYR A 161 -25.42 5.54 -4.03
#